data_AF-A0A2E2ZC39-F1
#
_entry.id   AF-A0A2E2ZC39-F1
#
_cell.length_a   1.000
_cell.length_b   1.000
_cell.length_c   1.000
_cell.angle_alpha   90.00
_cell.angle_beta   90.00
_cell.angle_gamma   90.00
#
_symmetry.space_group_name_H-M   'P 1'
#
loop_
_entity.id
_entity.type
_entity.pdbx_description
1 polymer ?
#
loop_
_entity_poly.entity_id
_entity_poly.type
_entity_poly.pdbx_seq_one_letter_code
_entity_poly.pdbx_strand_id
1 'polypeptide(L)'
;MSRPKPTVLLEKIEKTTYKSEQVLEADAIWAVFYKGKPFNLKTLNVITNYPGPKYKKVSFSNPGHALNLQKRLNRLFNCTDFSVYKLTQGEKV
;
A
#
# COMPACT_ATOMS: atom_id res chain seq x y z
N MET A 1 -15.68 -8.88 -11.17
CA MET A 1 -15.41 -7.91 -12.25
C MET A 1 -13.89 -7.85 -12.42
N SER A 2 -13.34 -8.25 -13.58
CA SER A 2 -11.90 -8.11 -13.81
C SER A 2 -11.55 -6.62 -13.87
N ARG A 3 -10.41 -6.25 -13.29
CA ARG A 3 -9.93 -4.87 -13.37
C ARG A 3 -9.61 -4.56 -14.84
N PRO A 4 -10.06 -3.43 -15.40
CA PRO A 4 -9.64 -3.02 -16.74
C PRO A 4 -8.12 -2.95 -16.80
N LYS A 5 -7.54 -3.37 -17.93
CA LYS A 5 -6.09 -3.33 -18.14
C LYS A 5 -5.63 -1.87 -18.04
N PRO A 6 -4.70 -1.52 -17.14
CA PRO A 6 -4.25 -0.14 -17.00
C PRO A 6 -3.42 0.30 -18.22
N THR A 7 -3.49 1.58 -18.55
CA THR A 7 -2.63 2.22 -19.55
C THR A 7 -1.18 2.21 -19.07
N VAL A 8 -0.25 1.79 -19.93
CA VAL A 8 1.19 1.88 -19.66
C VAL A 8 1.67 3.27 -20.06
N LEU A 9 2.21 4.03 -19.11
CA LEU A 9 2.74 5.38 -19.34
C LEU A 9 4.22 5.35 -19.72
N LEU A 10 5.01 4.52 -19.03
CA LEU A 10 6.43 4.32 -19.29
C LEU A 10 6.75 2.83 -19.16
N GLU A 11 7.70 2.35 -19.96
CA GLU A 11 8.22 0.99 -19.89
C GLU A 11 9.73 0.99 -20.10
N LYS A 12 10.45 0.24 -19.26
CA LYS A 12 11.87 -0.04 -19.43
C LYS A 12 12.10 -1.54 -19.32
N ILE A 13 12.73 -2.10 -20.34
CA ILE A 13 13.07 -3.54 -20.40
C ILE A 13 14.57 -3.70 -20.16
N GLU A 14 14.93 -4.44 -19.12
CA GLU A 14 16.31 -4.85 -18.87
C GLU A 14 16.67 -6.03 -19.77
N LYS A 15 17.55 -5.81 -20.76
CA LYS A 15 17.87 -6.80 -21.80
C LYS A 15 18.54 -8.08 -21.27
N THR A 16 19.20 -8.01 -20.11
CA THR A 16 19.92 -9.14 -19.52
C THR A 16 18.99 -10.05 -18.72
N THR A 17 18.09 -9.47 -17.93
CA THR A 17 17.15 -10.22 -17.07
C THR A 17 15.77 -10.41 -17.70
N TYR A 18 15.51 -9.75 -18.83
CA TYR A 18 14.22 -9.64 -19.50
C TYR A 18 13.08 -9.13 -18.60
N LYS A 19 13.43 -8.42 -17.52
CA LYS A 19 12.45 -7.78 -16.63
C LYS A 19 11.95 -6.48 -17.25
N SER A 20 10.64 -6.27 -17.20
CA SER A 20 10.00 -5.01 -17.57
C SER A 20 9.57 -4.26 -16.30
N GLU A 21 10.04 -3.02 -16.16
CA GLU A 21 9.52 -2.06 -15.19
C GLU A 21 8.57 -1.10 -15.91
N GLN A 22 7.33 -1.01 -15.41
CA GLN A 22 6.28 -0.19 -16.02
C GLN A 22 5.73 0.82 -15.02
N VAL A 23 5.51 2.04 -15.51
CA VAL A 23 4.66 3.04 -14.85
C VAL A 23 3.27 2.91 -15.44
N LEU A 24 2.28 2.63 -14.59
CA LEU A 24 0.90 2.39 -14.98
C LEU A 24 0.03 3.55 -14.51
N GLU A 25 -0.89 3.97 -15.36
CA GLU A 25 -1.92 4.95 -15.02
C GLU A 25 -2.80 4.43 -13.87
N ALA A 26 -3.14 5.33 -12.95
CA ALA A 26 -4.01 5.04 -11.82
C ALA A 26 -4.81 6.27 -11.41
N ASP A 27 -6.11 6.10 -11.18
CA ASP A 27 -7.00 7.18 -10.75
C ASP A 27 -6.65 7.74 -9.36
N ALA A 28 -6.08 6.89 -8.51
CA ALA A 28 -5.69 7.21 -7.15
C ALA A 28 -4.80 6.12 -6.55
N ILE A 29 -4.25 6.43 -5.39
CA ILE A 29 -3.76 5.43 -4.43
C ILE A 29 -4.68 5.41 -3.21
N TRP A 30 -4.77 4.27 -2.54
CA TRP A 30 -5.55 4.11 -1.32
C TRP A 30 -4.63 3.80 -0.16
N ALA A 31 -4.71 4.59 0.90
CA ALA A 31 -3.87 4.42 2.08
C ALA A 31 -4.72 4.27 3.33
N VAL A 32 -4.24 3.49 4.29
CA VAL A 32 -4.87 3.39 5.61
C VAL A 32 -4.27 4.45 6.51
N PHE A 33 -5.13 5.21 7.19
CA PHE A 33 -4.76 6.24 8.16
C PHE A 33 -5.28 5.82 9.53
N TYR A 34 -4.56 6.23 10.58
CA TYR A 34 -4.99 6.07 11.97
C TYR A 34 -5.37 7.43 12.53
N LYS A 35 -6.62 7.60 12.97
CA LYS A 35 -7.15 8.88 13.47
C LYS A 35 -6.89 10.07 12.52
N GLY A 36 -7.07 9.81 11.22
CA GLY A 36 -6.86 10.82 10.18
C GLY A 36 -5.40 11.21 9.91
N LYS A 37 -4.43 10.43 10.39
CA LYS A 37 -2.99 10.66 10.13
C LYS A 37 -2.34 9.47 9.43
N PRO A 38 -1.33 9.70 8.56
CA PRO A 38 -0.53 8.62 7.98
C PRO A 38 0.28 7.91 9.06
N PHE A 39 0.60 6.63 8.86
CA PHE A 39 1.40 5.83 9.80
C PHE A 39 2.28 4.81 9.08
N ASN A 40 3.30 4.33 9.78
CA ASN A 40 4.12 3.19 9.36
C ASN A 40 3.71 1.93 10.12
N LEU A 41 3.53 0.81 9.40
CA LEU A 41 3.25 -0.47 10.03
C LEU A 41 4.52 -1.31 10.07
N LYS A 42 4.87 -1.81 11.25
CA LYS A 42 6.00 -2.72 11.44
C LYS A 42 5.49 -4.00 12.10
N THR A 43 6.15 -5.11 11.80
CA THR A 43 6.00 -6.36 12.55
C THR A 43 7.36 -6.78 13.07
N LEU A 44 7.41 -7.12 14.35
CA LEU A 44 8.60 -7.55 15.05
C LEU A 44 8.27 -8.78 15.88
N ASN A 45 9.23 -9.68 16.05
CA ASN A 45 9.17 -10.70 17.08
C ASN A 45 9.79 -10.09 18.36
N VAL A 46 9.09 -10.20 19.49
CA VAL A 46 9.49 -9.57 20.76
C VAL A 46 10.71 -10.28 21.37
N ILE A 47 10.89 -11.57 21.07
CA ILE A 47 11.94 -12.42 21.64
C ILE A 47 13.17 -12.43 20.73
N THR A 48 12.98 -12.46 19.41
CA THR A 48 14.08 -12.55 18.44
C THR A 48 14.05 -11.39 17.46
N ASN A 49 15.20 -10.76 17.22
CA ASN A 49 15.32 -9.64 16.28
C ASN A 49 15.87 -10.06 14.90
N TYR A 50 15.88 -11.36 14.60
CA TYR A 50 16.40 -11.91 13.34
C TYR A 50 15.34 -12.74 12.58
N PRO A 51 15.14 -12.50 11.27
CA PRO A 51 15.63 -11.34 10.52
C PRO A 51 14.98 -10.04 11.02
N GLY A 52 15.68 -8.92 10.86
CA GLY A 52 15.26 -7.62 11.38
C GLY A 52 13.84 -7.22 11.00
N PRO A 53 13.22 -6.32 11.77
CA PRO A 53 11.82 -5.96 11.61
C PRO A 53 11.54 -5.39 10.23
N LYS A 54 10.51 -5.92 9.57
CA LYS A 54 10.11 -5.49 8.23
C LYS A 54 8.93 -4.52 8.31
N TYR A 55 9.07 -3.40 7.62
CA TYR A 55 7.97 -2.49 7.39
C TYR A 55 6.97 -3.10 6.40
N LYS A 56 5.69 -2.88 6.66
CA LYS A 56 4.58 -3.33 5.82
C LYS A 56 4.00 -2.13 5.09
N LYS A 57 3.68 -2.33 3.82
CA LYS A 57 3.02 -1.32 2.99
C LYS A 57 1.61 -1.04 3.53
N VAL A 58 1.26 0.24 3.63
CA VAL A 58 -0.06 0.72 4.04
C VAL A 58 -0.82 1.48 2.95
N SER A 59 -0.18 1.65 1.79
CA SER A 59 -0.73 2.26 0.57
C SER A 59 -0.82 1.23 -0.56
N PHE A 60 -1.90 1.29 -1.35
CA PHE A 60 -2.25 0.28 -2.34
C PHE A 60 -2.79 0.93 -3.60
N SER A 61 -2.59 0.26 -4.75
CA SER A 61 -3.16 0.67 -6.05
C SER A 61 -4.60 0.17 -6.27
N ASN A 62 -5.23 -0.42 -5.23
CA ASN A 62 -6.60 -0.92 -5.24
C ASN A 62 -7.24 -0.71 -3.85
N PRO A 63 -8.46 -0.15 -3.77
CA PRO A 63 -9.16 0.06 -2.50
C PRO A 63 -9.38 -1.22 -1.69
N GLY A 64 -9.59 -2.37 -2.34
CA GLY A 64 -9.86 -3.64 -1.66
C GLY A 64 -8.75 -4.07 -0.70
N HIS A 65 -7.48 -3.87 -1.08
CA HIS A 65 -6.35 -4.17 -0.20
C HIS A 65 -6.29 -3.21 1.00
N ALA A 66 -6.56 -1.92 0.78
CA ALA A 66 -6.61 -0.93 1.85
C ALA A 66 -7.76 -1.23 2.84
N LEU A 67 -8.95 -1.56 2.34
CA LEU A 67 -10.11 -1.94 3.15
C LEU A 67 -9.86 -3.22 3.96
N ASN A 68 -9.22 -4.22 3.36
CA ASN A 68 -8.85 -5.45 4.07
C ASN A 68 -7.83 -5.16 5.20
N LEU A 69 -6.83 -4.30 4.93
CA LEU A 69 -5.88 -3.89 5.96
C LEU A 69 -6.58 -3.11 7.08
N GLN A 70 -7.41 -2.13 6.74
CA GLN A 70 -8.18 -1.32 7.69
C GLN A 70 -9.04 -2.20 8.61
N LYS A 71 -9.83 -3.12 8.04
CA LYS A 71 -10.64 -4.07 8.82
C LYS A 71 -9.80 -4.95 9.73
N ARG A 72 -8.66 -5.46 9.24
CA ARG A 72 -7.74 -6.26 10.04
C ARG A 72 -7.18 -5.48 11.23
N LEU A 73 -6.77 -4.22 11.01
CA LEU A 73 -6.20 -3.38 12.07
C LEU A 73 -7.26 -2.98 13.10
N ASN A 74 -8.46 -2.57 12.67
CA ASN A 74 -9.58 -2.32 13.57
C ASN A 74 -9.91 -3.54 14.43
N ARG A 75 -9.91 -4.74 13.84
CA ARG A 75 -10.11 -6.00 14.59
C ARG A 75 -8.94 -6.29 15.54
N LEU A 76 -7.70 -6.09 15.10
CA LEU A 76 -6.49 -6.39 15.88
C LEU A 76 -6.39 -5.51 17.14
N PHE A 77 -6.75 -4.23 17.02
CA PHE A 77 -6.65 -3.24 18.10
C PHE A 77 -8.00 -2.96 18.79
N ASN A 78 -9.05 -3.72 18.44
CA ASN A 78 -10.41 -3.55 18.95
C ASN A 78 -10.90 -2.10 18.91
N CYS A 79 -10.75 -1.44 17.75
CA CYS A 79 -11.12 -0.04 17.57
C CYS A 79 -11.71 0.22 16.18
N THR A 80 -12.15 1.46 15.94
CA THR A 80 -12.65 1.93 14.64
C THR A 80 -11.82 3.09 14.07
N ASP A 81 -10.63 3.32 14.64
CA ASP A 81 -9.77 4.47 14.34
C ASP A 81 -9.01 4.37 13.00
N PHE A 82 -8.97 3.18 12.39
CA PHE A 82 -8.36 3.00 11.09
C PHE A 82 -9.38 3.22 9.97
N SER A 83 -9.02 4.07 9.01
CA SER A 83 -9.87 4.45 7.88
C SER A 83 -9.07 4.48 6.58
N VAL A 84 -9.75 4.23 5.46
CA VAL A 84 -9.13 4.26 4.12
C VAL A 84 -9.31 5.64 3.50
N TYR A 85 -8.22 6.22 3.02
CA TYR A 85 -8.18 7.50 2.32
C TYR A 85 -7.85 7.26 0.85
N LYS A 86 -8.67 7.83 -0.04
CA LYS A 86 -8.36 7.92 -1.48
C LYS A 86 -7.51 9.17 -1.69
N LEU A 87 -6.30 8.99 -2.19
CA LEU A 87 -5.37 10.07 -2.48
C LEU A 87 -5.26 10.20 -3.99
N THR A 88 -5.81 11.29 -4.52
CA THR A 88 -5.73 11.66 -5.95
C THR A 88 -4.56 12.58 -6.23
N GLN A 89 -4.15 13.35 -5.23
CA GLN A 89 -3.02 14.26 -5.28
C GLN A 89 -2.36 14.31 -3.91
N GLY A 90 -1.07 14.60 -3.88
CA GLY A 90 -0.31 14.87 -2.67
C GLY A 90 0.35 16.24 -2.74
N GLU A 91 0.91 16.66 -1.61
CA GLU A 91 1.78 17.83 -1.59
C GLU A 91 3.06 17.53 -2.39
N LYS A 92 3.43 18.46 -3.27
CA LYS A 92 4.71 18.40 -3.98
C LYS A 92 5.77 19.06 -3.08
N VAL A 93 6.73 18.28 -2.63
CA VAL A 93 7.89 18.72 -1.84
C VAL A 93 9.07 19.01 -2.76
#